data_AF-A0A1G9C3V9-F1
#
_entry.id   AF-A0A1G9C3V9-F1
#
_cell.length_a   1.000
_cell.length_b   1.000
_cell.length_c   1.000
_cell.angle_alpha   90.00
_cell.angle_beta   90.00
_cell.angle_gamma   90.00
#
_symmetry.space_group_name_H-M   'P 1'
#
loop_
_entity.id
_entity.type
_entity.pdbx_description
1 polymer ?
#
loop_
_entity_poly.entity_id
_entity_poly.type
_entity_poly.pdbx_seq_one_letter_code
_entity_poly.pdbx_strand_id
1 'polypeptide(L)'
;MKLTAGAGALALSFTLAACGGETASEEPEKKAAAKGDGTLTIGQLLPQTGSLAFLGPPEFAGSDLAIQDINAAGGVLGKDVVPVVADSGDTTSAIAPTEADKLIDAKSDVIVGTASSGVSMTVIDKIMSSGTVMFSPANTSTEFDEGDFAKADLYFRTAPSDILQGAVMANLLLEDKRTNVAILARQDAYGETLAEEIKANLEGAGSKVATTAFYSEDATSFDAQINEVAGSGADAVVVVAFEETKKLIPQLIAAGAGPAKLPTYFVDGNLSDYSKDFTKGELKGVKGTLPGAETTGDFKEQLLKVDPKLADYSYAAESYDATIVSALAAVQADSDAGEAIAEEIVDITTGGEKCETYADCVKLIEDGKDIDYDGKSGPIELGETGSPTAASIGIYQYNDKATYAPVKYIAGEV
;
A
#
# COMPACT_ATOMS: atom_id res chain seq x y z
N MET A 1 65.22 -44.62 -44.63
CA MET A 1 64.66 -44.35 -43.28
C MET A 1 64.22 -42.90 -43.28
N LYS A 2 62.89 -42.68 -43.31
CA LYS A 2 62.08 -41.49 -42.93
C LYS A 2 62.81 -40.12 -42.88
N LEU A 3 62.42 -39.02 -43.54
CA LEU A 3 61.14 -38.52 -44.03
C LEU A 3 61.37 -37.65 -45.30
N THR A 4 60.45 -37.75 -46.25
CA THR A 4 60.21 -36.81 -47.34
C THR A 4 59.38 -35.61 -46.85
N ALA A 5 59.79 -34.38 -47.20
CA ALA A 5 58.92 -33.19 -47.16
C ALA A 5 59.04 -32.48 -48.51
N GLY A 6 57.93 -32.46 -49.25
CA GLY A 6 57.80 -31.87 -50.57
C GLY A 6 57.53 -30.37 -50.50
N ALA A 7 58.11 -29.66 -51.46
CA ALA A 7 57.89 -28.25 -51.76
C ALA A 7 56.57 -28.02 -52.52
N GLY A 8 55.99 -26.82 -52.41
CA GLY A 8 54.87 -26.43 -53.28
C GLY A 8 54.31 -25.02 -53.05
N ALA A 9 55.02 -24.02 -53.58
CA ALA A 9 54.55 -22.75 -54.16
C ALA A 9 53.49 -21.87 -53.44
N LEU A 10 53.95 -20.68 -53.05
CA LEU A 10 53.16 -19.48 -52.78
C LEU A 10 52.34 -19.05 -54.01
N ALA A 11 51.05 -18.77 -53.80
CA ALA A 11 50.26 -17.87 -54.63
C ALA A 11 49.62 -16.81 -53.72
N LEU A 12 50.18 -15.60 -53.70
CA LEU A 12 49.53 -14.42 -53.13
C LEU A 12 48.40 -13.99 -54.05
N SER A 13 47.17 -13.99 -53.54
CA SER A 13 46.06 -13.25 -54.13
C SER A 13 45.54 -12.26 -53.08
N PHE A 14 45.86 -10.98 -53.31
CA PHE A 14 45.24 -9.84 -52.66
C PHE A 14 43.78 -9.76 -53.13
N THR A 15 42.82 -9.82 -52.20
CA THR A 15 41.47 -9.30 -52.45
C THR A 15 41.02 -8.45 -51.26
N LEU A 16 40.37 -7.36 -51.63
CA LEU A 16 40.08 -6.14 -50.88
C LEU A 16 39.16 -6.36 -49.68
N ALA A 17 39.36 -5.51 -48.68
CA ALA A 17 38.44 -5.28 -47.57
C ALA A 17 37.03 -4.88 -48.04
N ALA A 18 36.03 -5.53 -47.49
CA ALA A 18 34.72 -4.97 -47.24
C ALA A 18 34.36 -5.26 -45.77
N CYS A 19 34.40 -4.22 -44.93
CA CYS A 19 33.84 -4.29 -43.58
C CYS A 19 32.32 -4.36 -43.71
N GLY A 20 31.75 -5.52 -43.40
CA GLY A 20 30.34 -5.71 -43.10
C GLY A 20 30.25 -6.41 -41.76
N GLY A 21 30.55 -5.67 -40.68
CA GLY A 21 30.35 -6.15 -39.32
C GLY A 21 28.90 -5.98 -38.96
N GLU A 22 28.08 -6.99 -39.29
CA GLU A 22 26.75 -7.14 -38.73
C GLU A 22 26.94 -7.62 -37.29
N THR A 23 26.94 -6.68 -36.35
CA THR A 23 26.78 -6.97 -34.93
C THR A 23 25.37 -7.51 -34.74
N ALA A 24 25.24 -8.84 -34.76
CA ALA A 24 24.06 -9.52 -34.25
C ALA A 24 23.87 -9.03 -32.80
N SER A 25 22.81 -8.25 -32.63
CA SER A 25 22.33 -7.84 -31.32
C SER A 25 21.77 -9.11 -30.69
N GLU A 26 22.43 -9.64 -29.66
CA GLU A 26 21.79 -10.64 -28.81
C GLU A 26 20.59 -9.95 -28.16
N GLU A 27 19.40 -10.21 -28.69
CA GLU A 27 18.14 -9.99 -27.98
C GLU A 27 18.28 -10.69 -26.62
N PRO A 28 17.98 -10.02 -25.49
CA PRO A 28 17.95 -10.70 -24.21
C PRO A 28 16.97 -11.86 -24.32
N GLU A 29 17.42 -13.08 -24.00
CA GLU A 29 16.54 -14.25 -23.92
C GLU A 29 15.37 -13.88 -23.00
N LYS A 30 14.15 -13.78 -23.58
CA LYS A 30 12.91 -13.73 -22.80
C LYS A 30 12.95 -14.92 -21.85
N LYS A 31 13.16 -14.65 -20.56
CA LYS A 31 12.96 -15.60 -19.47
C LYS A 31 11.58 -16.21 -19.72
N ALA A 32 11.51 -17.52 -19.93
CA ALA A 32 10.22 -18.16 -20.15
C ALA A 32 9.35 -17.87 -18.93
N ALA A 33 8.27 -17.12 -19.12
CA ALA A 33 7.33 -16.78 -18.06
C ALA A 33 6.99 -18.04 -17.26
N ALA A 34 7.04 -17.95 -15.93
CA ALA A 34 6.58 -19.04 -15.09
C ALA A 34 5.18 -19.46 -15.58
N LYS A 35 4.96 -20.77 -15.79
CA LYS A 35 3.62 -21.28 -16.08
C LYS A 35 2.89 -21.44 -14.76
N GLY A 36 1.77 -20.75 -14.59
CA GLY A 36 0.87 -20.98 -13.46
C GLY A 36 0.21 -22.35 -13.56
N ASP A 37 -0.52 -22.73 -12.50
CA ASP A 37 -1.17 -24.05 -12.40
C ASP A 37 -2.64 -24.04 -12.88
N GLY A 38 -3.08 -22.88 -13.35
CA GLY A 38 -4.42 -22.56 -13.81
C GLY A 38 -5.40 -22.35 -12.66
N THR A 39 -4.94 -22.03 -11.46
CA THR A 39 -5.77 -21.77 -10.27
C THR A 39 -5.23 -20.54 -9.56
N LEU A 40 -5.93 -19.41 -9.70
CA LEU A 40 -5.52 -18.20 -8.99
C LEU A 40 -5.63 -18.40 -7.48
N THR A 41 -4.49 -18.41 -6.80
CA THR A 41 -4.39 -18.51 -5.35
C THR A 41 -4.02 -17.15 -4.76
N ILE A 42 -4.88 -16.62 -3.90
CA ILE A 42 -4.68 -15.34 -3.22
C ILE A 42 -4.22 -15.59 -1.80
N GLY A 43 -2.97 -15.25 -1.50
CA GLY A 43 -2.48 -15.15 -0.15
C GLY A 43 -2.99 -13.86 0.51
N GLN A 44 -3.42 -13.93 1.77
CA GLN A 44 -3.82 -12.78 2.57
C GLN A 44 -2.83 -12.65 3.74
N LEU A 45 -1.86 -11.73 3.63
CA LEU A 45 -0.88 -11.43 4.68
C LEU A 45 -1.25 -10.14 5.38
N LEU A 46 -2.37 -10.19 6.11
CA LEU A 46 -3.02 -9.05 6.76
C LEU A 46 -2.90 -9.16 8.30
N PRO A 47 -2.99 -8.06 9.05
CA PRO A 47 -2.70 -8.06 10.48
C PRO A 47 -3.81 -8.74 11.28
N GLN A 48 -3.50 -9.88 11.89
CA GLN A 48 -4.37 -10.54 12.87
C GLN A 48 -3.90 -10.26 14.30
N THR A 49 -2.59 -10.04 14.47
CA THR A 49 -1.97 -9.62 15.72
C THR A 49 -1.15 -8.33 15.53
N GLY A 50 -0.57 -7.83 16.62
CA GLY A 50 0.23 -6.61 16.60
C GLY A 50 -0.58 -5.32 16.63
N SER A 51 0.12 -4.20 16.50
CA SER A 51 -0.43 -2.84 16.68
C SER A 51 -1.44 -2.41 15.59
N LEU A 52 -1.49 -3.10 14.46
CA LEU A 52 -2.46 -2.86 13.40
C LEU A 52 -3.59 -3.91 13.33
N ALA A 53 -3.74 -4.79 14.32
CA ALA A 53 -4.77 -5.83 14.31
C ALA A 53 -6.22 -5.30 14.20
N PHE A 54 -6.45 -4.01 14.42
CA PHE A 54 -7.75 -3.38 14.21
C PHE A 54 -8.12 -3.22 12.71
N LEU A 55 -7.13 -3.16 11.82
CA LEU A 55 -7.30 -3.10 10.36
C LEU A 55 -7.58 -4.47 9.73
N GLY A 56 -7.19 -5.57 10.39
CA GLY A 56 -7.37 -6.92 9.88
C GLY A 56 -8.81 -7.23 9.47
N PRO A 57 -9.81 -7.12 10.39
CA PRO A 57 -11.19 -7.47 10.07
C PRO A 57 -11.75 -6.80 8.80
N PRO A 58 -11.67 -5.46 8.62
CA PRO A 58 -12.17 -4.85 7.38
C PRO A 58 -11.37 -5.26 6.13
N GLU A 59 -10.05 -5.40 6.21
CA GLU A 59 -9.22 -5.81 5.07
C GLU A 59 -9.53 -7.25 4.63
N PHE A 60 -9.60 -8.20 5.57
CA PHE A 60 -10.02 -9.58 5.29
C PHE A 60 -11.42 -9.62 4.69
N ALA A 61 -12.37 -8.88 5.26
CA ALA A 61 -13.75 -8.86 4.74
C ALA A 61 -13.82 -8.29 3.31
N GLY A 62 -13.00 -7.28 2.98
CA GLY A 62 -12.89 -6.74 1.63
C GLY A 62 -12.36 -7.75 0.63
N SER A 63 -11.24 -8.40 0.94
CA SER A 63 -10.65 -9.44 0.08
C SER A 63 -11.57 -10.66 -0.05
N ASP A 64 -12.18 -11.13 1.03
CA ASP A 64 -13.12 -12.26 1.02
C ASP A 64 -14.39 -11.97 0.23
N LEU A 65 -14.89 -10.73 0.28
CA LEU A 65 -16.03 -10.30 -0.54
C LEU A 65 -15.66 -10.30 -2.04
N ALA A 66 -14.48 -9.80 -2.40
CA ALA A 66 -14.01 -9.84 -3.78
C ALA A 66 -13.89 -11.28 -4.30
N ILE A 67 -13.31 -12.20 -3.52
CA ILE A 67 -13.22 -13.62 -3.88
C ILE A 67 -14.60 -14.24 -4.08
N GLN A 68 -15.57 -13.90 -3.23
CA GLN A 68 -16.96 -14.36 -3.39
C GLN A 68 -17.59 -13.86 -4.69
N ASP A 69 -17.40 -12.58 -5.02
CA ASP A 69 -17.95 -11.97 -6.23
C ASP A 69 -17.28 -12.54 -7.50
N ILE A 70 -15.96 -12.77 -7.47
CA ILE A 70 -15.20 -13.43 -8.55
C ILE A 70 -15.72 -14.85 -8.78
N ASN A 71 -15.82 -15.66 -7.72
CA ASN A 71 -16.25 -17.05 -7.84
C ASN A 71 -17.73 -17.15 -8.26
N ALA A 72 -18.58 -16.24 -7.78
CA ALA A 72 -19.97 -16.16 -8.22
C ALA A 72 -20.11 -15.80 -9.71
N ALA A 73 -19.12 -15.10 -10.28
CA ALA A 73 -19.06 -14.75 -11.70
C ALA A 73 -18.41 -15.84 -12.59
N GLY A 74 -18.02 -16.99 -12.03
CA GLY A 74 -17.41 -18.10 -12.79
C GLY A 74 -15.92 -18.29 -12.54
N GLY A 75 -15.32 -17.49 -11.66
CA GLY A 75 -13.92 -17.60 -11.25
C GLY A 75 -12.94 -17.13 -12.33
N VAL A 76 -11.67 -17.47 -12.14
CA VAL A 76 -10.55 -17.11 -13.00
C VAL A 76 -10.10 -18.34 -13.77
N LEU A 77 -9.94 -18.22 -15.10
CA LEU A 77 -9.60 -19.34 -15.98
C LEU A 77 -10.55 -20.55 -15.83
N GLY A 78 -11.82 -20.28 -15.49
CA GLY A 78 -12.86 -21.29 -15.28
C GLY A 78 -12.76 -22.07 -13.97
N LYS A 79 -11.97 -21.58 -12.99
CA LYS A 79 -11.88 -22.15 -11.64
C LYS A 79 -12.11 -21.09 -10.57
N ASP A 80 -12.65 -21.53 -9.44
CA ASP A 80 -12.76 -20.68 -8.24
C ASP A 80 -11.37 -20.27 -7.73
N VAL A 81 -11.26 -19.00 -7.33
CA VAL A 81 -10.12 -18.43 -6.61
C VAL A 81 -10.00 -19.05 -5.22
N VAL A 82 -8.78 -19.37 -4.81
CA VAL A 82 -8.47 -20.03 -3.54
C VAL A 82 -7.75 -19.05 -2.59
N PRO A 83 -8.36 -18.68 -1.44
CA PRO A 83 -7.66 -17.88 -0.42
C PRO A 83 -6.74 -18.72 0.46
N VAL A 84 -5.60 -18.16 0.87
CA VAL A 84 -4.72 -18.68 1.92
C VAL A 84 -4.41 -17.58 2.93
N VAL A 85 -4.79 -17.79 4.18
CA VAL A 85 -4.67 -16.77 5.24
C VAL A 85 -3.39 -16.92 6.04
N ALA A 86 -2.71 -15.80 6.29
CA ALA A 86 -1.55 -15.68 7.16
C ALA A 86 -1.61 -14.39 8.01
N ASP A 87 -0.77 -14.30 9.05
CA ASP A 87 -0.71 -13.13 9.94
C ASP A 87 0.54 -12.29 9.63
N SER A 88 0.35 -11.01 9.32
CA SER A 88 1.48 -10.10 9.16
C SER A 88 2.12 -9.71 10.50
N GLY A 89 1.37 -9.77 11.60
CA GLY A 89 1.78 -9.26 12.90
C GLY A 89 2.25 -7.80 12.83
N ASP A 90 3.26 -7.49 13.63
CA ASP A 90 4.02 -6.25 13.58
C ASP A 90 5.54 -6.51 13.51
N THR A 91 6.32 -5.45 13.34
CA THR A 91 7.78 -5.49 13.28
C THR A 91 8.42 -6.03 14.57
N THR A 92 7.79 -5.88 15.73
CA THR A 92 8.29 -6.44 17.00
C THR A 92 8.08 -7.95 17.13
N SER A 93 6.99 -8.48 16.57
CA SER A 93 6.66 -9.90 16.57
C SER A 93 7.58 -10.70 15.64
N ALA A 94 8.04 -10.06 14.56
CA ALA A 94 8.91 -10.61 13.52
C ALA A 94 8.39 -11.93 12.89
N ILE A 95 7.06 -12.13 12.84
CA ILE A 95 6.45 -13.34 12.27
C ILE A 95 6.26 -13.26 10.74
N ALA A 96 6.14 -12.05 10.18
CA ALA A 96 5.79 -11.83 8.78
C ALA A 96 6.66 -12.62 7.78
N PRO A 97 8.00 -12.71 7.92
CA PRO A 97 8.80 -13.47 6.96
C PRO A 97 8.48 -14.97 6.92
N THR A 98 8.14 -15.57 8.06
CA THR A 98 7.77 -17.00 8.13
C THR A 98 6.34 -17.22 7.63
N GLU A 99 5.42 -16.31 7.93
CA GLU A 99 4.05 -16.36 7.42
C GLU A 99 4.00 -16.09 5.90
N ALA A 100 4.90 -15.27 5.36
CA ALA A 100 5.09 -15.11 3.91
C ALA A 100 5.62 -16.39 3.26
N ASP A 101 6.59 -17.09 3.87
CA ASP A 101 7.08 -18.38 3.37
C ASP A 101 5.93 -19.41 3.26
N LYS A 102 5.01 -19.42 4.22
CA LYS A 102 3.81 -20.27 4.17
C LYS A 102 2.90 -19.95 2.99
N LEU A 103 2.71 -18.67 2.63
CA LEU A 103 1.91 -18.27 1.47
C LEU A 103 2.59 -18.63 0.13
N ILE A 104 3.91 -18.45 0.05
CA ILE A 104 4.72 -18.84 -1.12
C ILE A 104 4.73 -20.37 -1.30
N ASP A 105 4.88 -21.12 -0.20
CA ASP A 105 4.82 -22.59 -0.22
C ASP A 105 3.44 -23.11 -0.61
N ALA A 106 2.38 -22.35 -0.27
CA ALA A 106 1.01 -22.60 -0.70
C ALA A 106 0.73 -22.21 -2.16
N LYS A 107 1.74 -21.73 -2.90
CA LYS A 107 1.62 -21.31 -4.31
C LYS A 107 0.65 -20.17 -4.52
N SER A 108 0.65 -19.19 -3.60
CA SER A 108 -0.05 -17.93 -3.84
C SER A 108 0.57 -17.24 -5.05
N ASP A 109 -0.25 -16.82 -6.01
CA ASP A 109 0.17 -16.07 -7.19
C ASP A 109 0.23 -14.57 -6.90
N VAL A 110 -0.70 -14.12 -6.06
CA VAL A 110 -0.72 -12.78 -5.46
C VAL A 110 -0.87 -12.91 -3.95
N ILE A 111 -0.12 -12.09 -3.21
CA ILE A 111 -0.28 -11.87 -1.78
C ILE A 111 -0.85 -10.46 -1.57
N VAL A 112 -2.10 -10.40 -1.11
CA VAL A 112 -2.73 -9.16 -0.65
C VAL A 112 -2.24 -8.85 0.75
N GLY A 113 -1.60 -7.69 0.91
CA GLY A 113 -0.91 -7.28 2.13
C GLY A 113 0.48 -6.73 1.86
N THR A 114 1.23 -6.28 2.86
CA THR A 114 0.84 -6.13 4.27
C THR A 114 0.32 -4.73 4.53
N ALA A 115 -0.42 -4.52 5.62
CA ALA A 115 -0.93 -3.19 5.96
C ALA A 115 0.18 -2.19 6.38
N SER A 116 1.14 -2.62 7.21
CA SER A 116 2.24 -1.76 7.66
C SER A 116 3.35 -1.65 6.61
N SER A 117 3.78 -0.42 6.28
CA SER A 117 4.97 -0.16 5.45
C SER A 117 6.23 -0.81 6.03
N GLY A 118 6.44 -0.69 7.35
CA GLY A 118 7.58 -1.30 8.04
C GLY A 118 7.59 -2.83 7.94
N VAL A 119 6.42 -3.47 8.08
CA VAL A 119 6.31 -4.93 7.90
C VAL A 119 6.52 -5.31 6.43
N SER A 120 5.96 -4.55 5.49
CA SER A 120 6.14 -4.78 4.05
C SER A 120 7.62 -4.82 3.66
N MET A 121 8.43 -3.89 4.17
CA MET A 121 9.88 -3.86 3.92
C MET A 121 10.62 -5.12 4.42
N THR A 122 10.05 -5.90 5.33
CA THR A 122 10.65 -7.16 5.79
C THR A 122 10.37 -8.36 4.87
N VAL A 123 9.38 -8.25 3.98
CA VAL A 123 8.88 -9.39 3.17
C VAL A 123 8.86 -9.12 1.67
N ILE A 124 8.86 -7.86 1.22
CA ILE A 124 8.70 -7.48 -0.19
C ILE A 124 9.70 -8.18 -1.11
N ASP A 125 11.01 -8.09 -0.82
CA ASP A 125 12.06 -8.73 -1.62
C ASP A 125 11.87 -10.25 -1.71
N LYS A 126 11.46 -10.88 -0.61
CA LYS A 126 11.22 -12.34 -0.53
C LYS A 126 10.04 -12.73 -1.41
N ILE A 127 8.94 -12.00 -1.34
CA ILE A 127 7.72 -12.26 -2.10
C ILE A 127 8.01 -12.06 -3.60
N MET A 128 8.56 -10.91 -3.98
CA MET A 128 8.90 -10.62 -5.37
C MET A 128 9.92 -11.62 -5.94
N SER A 129 10.97 -11.97 -5.18
CA SER A 129 11.97 -12.96 -5.61
C SER A 129 11.40 -14.37 -5.85
N SER A 130 10.21 -14.67 -5.31
CA SER A 130 9.52 -15.94 -5.56
C SER A 130 8.70 -15.94 -6.86
N GLY A 131 8.56 -14.78 -7.53
CA GLY A 131 7.69 -14.60 -8.69
C GLY A 131 6.22 -14.33 -8.32
N THR A 132 5.94 -14.07 -7.04
CA THR A 132 4.61 -13.78 -6.50
C THR A 132 4.40 -12.27 -6.48
N VAL A 133 3.22 -11.80 -6.88
CA VAL A 133 2.87 -10.37 -6.75
C VAL A 133 2.57 -10.05 -5.29
N MET A 134 3.09 -8.94 -4.79
CA MET A 134 2.66 -8.34 -3.53
C MET A 134 1.76 -7.14 -3.83
N PHE A 135 0.53 -7.15 -3.30
CA PHE A 135 -0.43 -6.07 -3.54
C PHE A 135 -0.96 -5.55 -2.19
N SER A 136 -0.41 -4.44 -1.70
CA SER A 136 -0.82 -3.91 -0.40
C SER A 136 -2.10 -3.07 -0.50
N PRO A 137 -3.06 -3.26 0.41
CA PRO A 137 -4.23 -2.41 0.49
C PRO A 137 -4.03 -1.13 1.33
N ALA A 138 -2.93 -0.99 2.08
CA ALA A 138 -2.86 0.03 3.14
C ALA A 138 -1.49 0.67 3.38
N ASN A 139 -0.39 0.16 2.83
CA ASN A 139 0.92 0.77 3.09
C ASN A 139 1.11 2.08 2.29
N THR A 140 1.54 3.15 2.97
CA THR A 140 1.52 4.50 2.38
C THR A 140 2.91 5.10 2.16
N SER A 141 3.97 4.46 2.68
CA SER A 141 5.33 5.02 2.62
C SER A 141 5.76 5.39 1.20
N THR A 142 6.45 6.52 1.08
CA THR A 142 7.03 6.98 -0.19
C THR A 142 8.21 6.12 -0.64
N GLU A 143 8.78 5.30 0.24
CA GLU A 143 9.86 4.36 -0.12
C GLU A 143 9.40 3.38 -1.23
N PHE A 144 8.10 3.11 -1.33
CA PHE A 144 7.52 2.28 -2.37
C PHE A 144 7.35 2.97 -3.74
N ASP A 145 7.72 4.25 -3.86
CA ASP A 145 7.65 5.01 -5.12
C ASP A 145 9.06 5.38 -5.65
N GLU A 146 10.12 4.94 -4.98
CA GLU A 146 11.49 5.35 -5.26
C GLU A 146 12.48 4.17 -5.25
N GLY A 147 13.72 4.44 -5.67
CA GLY A 147 14.79 3.44 -5.66
C GLY A 147 14.43 2.20 -6.47
N ASP A 148 14.48 1.03 -5.82
CA ASP A 148 14.18 -0.27 -6.42
C ASP A 148 12.67 -0.45 -6.71
N PHE A 149 11.80 0.41 -6.16
CA PHE A 149 10.35 0.43 -6.37
C PHE A 149 9.90 1.62 -7.24
N ALA A 150 10.84 2.34 -7.86
CA ALA A 150 10.53 3.45 -8.78
C ALA A 150 9.86 3.00 -10.09
N LYS A 151 9.65 1.69 -10.27
CA LYS A 151 8.91 1.10 -11.37
C LYS A 151 8.09 -0.09 -10.87
N ALA A 152 6.91 -0.26 -11.44
CA ALA A 152 6.09 -1.44 -11.28
C ALA A 152 6.89 -2.67 -11.74
N ASP A 153 6.93 -3.66 -10.85
CA ASP A 153 7.47 -5.00 -11.10
C ASP A 153 6.48 -5.98 -10.47
N LEU A 154 6.83 -6.65 -9.38
CA LEU A 154 5.94 -7.56 -8.65
C LEU A 154 5.35 -6.93 -7.39
N TYR A 155 5.32 -5.60 -7.29
CA TYR A 155 4.76 -4.87 -6.17
C TYR A 155 3.78 -3.80 -6.64
N PHE A 156 2.63 -3.73 -5.98
CA PHE A 156 1.56 -2.75 -6.22
C PHE A 156 0.88 -2.38 -4.90
N ARG A 157 0.14 -1.26 -4.90
CA ARG A 157 -0.74 -0.90 -3.79
C ARG A 157 -1.99 -0.15 -4.25
N THR A 158 -3.09 -0.30 -3.51
CA THR A 158 -4.34 0.44 -3.75
C THR A 158 -4.49 1.65 -2.82
N ALA A 159 -3.78 1.68 -1.68
CA ALA A 159 -3.68 2.89 -0.88
C ALA A 159 -2.78 3.94 -1.57
N PRO A 160 -3.16 5.22 -1.57
CA PRO A 160 -2.31 6.29 -2.08
C PRO A 160 -1.08 6.53 -1.20
N SER A 161 -0.05 7.07 -1.83
CA SER A 161 1.21 7.46 -1.18
C SER A 161 1.03 8.56 -0.13
N ASP A 162 1.92 8.57 0.86
CA ASP A 162 2.06 9.62 1.87
C ASP A 162 2.38 10.99 1.25
N ILE A 163 2.81 11.05 -0.01
CA ILE A 163 2.89 12.30 -0.80
C ILE A 163 1.55 13.05 -0.73
N LEU A 164 0.45 12.36 -1.05
CA LEU A 164 -0.88 12.97 -1.05
C LEU A 164 -1.39 13.20 0.38
N GLN A 165 -1.23 12.23 1.28
CA GLN A 165 -1.71 12.37 2.66
C GLN A 165 -0.98 13.49 3.42
N GLY A 166 0.33 13.64 3.22
CA GLY A 166 1.15 14.70 3.79
C GLY A 166 0.73 16.07 3.29
N ALA A 167 0.47 16.22 1.99
CA ALA A 167 -0.07 17.45 1.41
C ALA A 167 -1.47 17.79 1.97
N VAL A 168 -2.36 16.81 2.10
CA VAL A 168 -3.71 17.00 2.68
C VAL A 168 -3.63 17.39 4.15
N MET A 169 -2.77 16.75 4.94
CA MET A 169 -2.56 17.09 6.35
C MET A 169 -1.99 18.50 6.52
N ALA A 170 -1.00 18.89 5.73
CA ALA A 170 -0.44 20.24 5.74
C ALA A 170 -1.51 21.28 5.40
N ASN A 171 -2.32 21.04 4.36
CA ASN A 171 -3.43 21.92 3.99
C ASN A 171 -4.49 22.02 5.10
N LEU A 172 -4.85 20.91 5.76
CA LEU A 172 -5.76 20.91 6.89
C LEU A 172 -5.25 21.79 8.04
N LEU A 173 -3.96 21.66 8.38
CA LEU A 173 -3.32 22.48 9.42
C LEU A 173 -3.37 23.97 9.06
N LEU A 174 -3.09 24.33 7.80
CA LEU A 174 -3.15 25.71 7.32
C LEU A 174 -4.57 26.28 7.33
N GLU A 175 -5.57 25.51 6.91
CA GLU A 175 -6.99 25.87 6.99
C GLU A 175 -7.41 26.16 8.44
N ASP A 176 -6.91 25.35 9.38
CA ASP A 176 -7.11 25.52 10.82
C ASP A 176 -6.20 26.58 11.46
N LYS A 177 -5.43 27.31 10.64
CA LYS A 177 -4.51 28.40 11.03
C LYS A 177 -3.41 27.95 11.99
N ARG A 178 -2.88 26.74 11.78
CA ARG A 178 -1.71 26.18 12.47
C ARG A 178 -0.50 26.37 11.57
N THR A 179 0.50 27.07 12.08
CA THR A 179 1.64 27.53 11.27
C THR A 179 2.99 27.28 11.94
N ASN A 180 3.01 26.76 13.17
CA ASN A 180 4.21 26.31 13.86
C ASN A 180 3.95 24.93 14.46
N VAL A 181 4.19 23.86 13.70
CA VAL A 181 3.67 22.51 14.01
C VAL A 181 4.77 21.63 14.59
N ALA A 182 4.47 20.86 15.64
CA ALA A 182 5.31 19.74 16.08
C ALA A 182 4.84 18.45 15.40
N ILE A 183 5.76 17.57 15.05
CA ILE A 183 5.46 16.23 14.53
C ILE A 183 6.03 15.22 15.53
N LEU A 184 5.20 14.30 15.99
CA LEU A 184 5.58 13.16 16.82
C LEU A 184 5.31 11.90 16.03
N ALA A 185 6.36 11.19 15.60
CA ALA A 185 6.23 10.10 14.64
C ALA A 185 6.96 8.84 15.08
N ARG A 186 6.43 7.67 14.68
CA ARG A 186 7.13 6.40 14.79
C ARG A 186 8.43 6.46 13.98
N GLN A 187 9.46 5.80 14.48
CA GLN A 187 10.74 5.67 13.81
C GLN A 187 10.76 4.40 12.95
N ASP A 188 10.06 4.45 11.81
CA ASP A 188 10.01 3.39 10.81
C ASP A 188 9.70 3.97 9.42
N ALA A 189 9.70 3.10 8.40
CA ALA A 189 9.44 3.48 7.01
C ALA A 189 8.11 4.23 6.77
N TYR A 190 7.11 4.04 7.64
CA TYR A 190 5.84 4.77 7.57
C TYR A 190 5.95 6.14 8.25
N GLY A 191 6.37 6.15 9.52
CA GLY A 191 6.38 7.37 10.32
C GLY A 191 7.40 8.40 9.84
N GLU A 192 8.55 7.96 9.31
CA GLU A 192 9.59 8.84 8.78
C GLU A 192 9.14 9.53 7.50
N THR A 193 8.66 8.78 6.50
CA THR A 193 8.24 9.34 5.21
C THR A 193 7.02 10.25 5.31
N LEU A 194 5.98 9.87 6.07
CA LEU A 194 4.83 10.73 6.29
C LEU A 194 5.20 12.02 7.05
N ALA A 195 6.10 11.93 8.04
CA ALA A 195 6.59 13.12 8.75
C ALA A 195 7.38 14.05 7.83
N GLU A 196 8.18 13.51 6.92
CA GLU A 196 8.93 14.26 5.91
C GLU A 196 8.00 14.96 4.92
N GLU A 197 6.98 14.27 4.40
CA GLU A 197 6.01 14.86 3.48
C GLU A 197 5.19 15.97 4.12
N ILE A 198 4.71 15.78 5.35
CA ILE A 198 4.01 16.82 6.11
C ILE A 198 4.92 18.03 6.30
N LYS A 199 6.18 17.80 6.70
CA LYS A 199 7.14 18.87 6.92
C LYS A 199 7.44 19.64 5.64
N ALA A 200 7.72 18.94 4.54
CA ALA A 200 8.04 19.54 3.25
C ALA A 200 6.88 20.43 2.76
N ASN A 201 5.64 19.95 2.86
CA ASN A 201 4.46 20.71 2.45
C ASN A 201 4.21 21.93 3.36
N LEU A 202 4.37 21.81 4.69
CA LEU A 202 4.23 22.94 5.61
C LEU A 202 5.29 24.01 5.37
N GLU A 203 6.56 23.63 5.25
CA GLU A 203 7.67 24.56 5.01
C GLU A 203 7.57 25.21 3.63
N GLY A 204 7.17 24.44 2.60
CA GLY A 204 6.89 24.95 1.26
C GLY A 204 5.76 25.99 1.22
N ALA A 205 4.76 25.85 2.09
CA ALA A 205 3.68 26.82 2.28
C ALA A 205 4.04 28.00 3.20
N GLY A 206 5.28 28.09 3.68
CA GLY A 206 5.77 29.17 4.53
C GLY A 206 5.43 29.03 6.02
N SER A 207 4.97 27.85 6.44
CA SER A 207 4.85 27.50 7.87
C SER A 207 6.18 26.97 8.42
N LYS A 208 6.23 26.77 9.73
CA LYS A 208 7.38 26.23 10.44
C LYS A 208 7.05 24.86 11.02
N VAL A 209 7.99 23.93 10.92
CA VAL A 209 8.00 22.74 11.78
C VAL A 209 8.88 23.02 13.00
N ALA A 210 8.27 23.04 14.19
CA ALA A 210 8.91 23.40 15.45
C ALA A 210 9.89 22.32 15.92
N THR A 211 9.49 21.05 15.75
CA THR A 211 10.28 19.85 15.99
C THR A 211 9.65 18.68 15.21
N THR A 212 10.49 17.72 14.81
CA THR A 212 10.07 16.37 14.44
C THR A 212 10.73 15.41 15.43
N ALA A 213 9.94 14.85 16.33
CA ALA A 213 10.39 13.93 17.36
C ALA A 213 10.03 12.49 16.97
N PHE A 214 11.05 11.66 16.74
CA PHE A 214 10.87 10.24 16.42
C PHE A 214 10.93 9.37 17.68
N TYR A 215 10.04 8.38 17.76
CA TYR A 215 10.05 7.38 18.83
C TYR A 215 10.05 5.96 18.27
N SER A 216 10.73 5.05 18.96
CA SER A 216 10.67 3.62 18.64
C SER A 216 9.41 2.99 19.21
N GLU A 217 8.75 2.10 18.47
CA GLU A 217 7.56 1.37 18.95
C GLU A 217 7.86 0.48 20.17
N ASP A 218 9.09 -0.03 20.28
CA ASP A 218 9.56 -0.87 21.38
C ASP A 218 10.07 -0.07 22.60
N ALA A 219 9.97 1.26 22.55
CA ALA A 219 10.49 2.13 23.59
C ALA A 219 9.79 1.89 24.94
N THR A 220 10.60 1.79 26.01
CA THR A 220 10.10 1.64 27.38
C THR A 220 9.45 2.90 27.94
N SER A 221 9.80 4.07 27.39
CA SER A 221 9.23 5.38 27.70
C SER A 221 9.33 6.30 26.49
N PHE A 222 8.40 7.25 26.36
CA PHE A 222 8.39 8.30 25.35
C PHE A 222 8.70 9.69 25.93
N ASP A 223 9.14 9.78 27.19
CA ASP A 223 9.30 11.05 27.93
C ASP A 223 10.17 12.07 27.19
N ALA A 224 11.22 11.63 26.50
CA ALA A 224 12.12 12.54 25.77
C ALA A 224 11.36 13.25 24.64
N GLN A 225 10.68 12.49 23.79
CA GLN A 225 9.88 13.00 22.67
C GLN A 225 8.71 13.85 23.15
N ILE A 226 8.04 13.44 24.22
CA ILE A 226 6.92 14.18 24.81
C ILE A 226 7.39 15.54 25.35
N ASN A 227 8.53 15.59 26.05
CA ASN A 227 9.11 16.84 26.54
C ASN A 227 9.59 17.74 25.41
N GLU A 228 10.12 17.16 24.33
CA GLU A 228 10.51 17.90 23.13
C GLU A 228 9.30 18.58 22.47
N VAL A 229 8.22 17.83 22.24
CA VAL A 229 6.96 18.37 21.71
C VAL A 229 6.40 19.46 22.63
N ALA A 230 6.31 19.20 23.93
CA ALA A 230 5.78 20.16 24.90
C ALA A 230 6.61 21.44 25.02
N GLY A 231 7.94 21.34 24.85
CA GLY A 231 8.88 22.45 24.91
C GLY A 231 9.10 23.20 23.59
N SER A 232 8.57 22.68 22.47
CA SER A 232 8.84 23.19 21.12
C SER A 232 8.27 24.59 20.82
N GLY A 233 7.26 25.01 21.59
CA GLY A 233 6.49 26.23 21.30
C GLY A 233 5.55 26.11 20.10
N ALA A 234 5.25 24.88 19.65
CA ALA A 234 4.29 24.62 18.58
C ALA A 234 2.87 25.10 18.91
N ASP A 235 2.09 25.43 17.87
CA ASP A 235 0.67 25.78 17.93
C ASP A 235 -0.27 24.62 17.55
N ALA A 236 0.29 23.49 17.12
CA ALA A 236 -0.36 22.20 16.92
C ALA A 236 0.66 21.04 16.99
N VAL A 237 0.16 19.82 17.17
CA VAL A 237 0.95 18.59 17.04
C VAL A 237 0.26 17.62 16.09
N VAL A 238 1.03 17.05 15.15
CA VAL A 238 0.63 15.86 14.39
C VAL A 238 1.23 14.64 15.08
N VAL A 239 0.42 13.64 15.37
CA VAL A 239 0.84 12.37 15.97
C VAL A 239 0.70 11.28 14.92
N VAL A 240 1.83 10.77 14.45
CA VAL A 240 1.94 9.62 13.54
C VAL A 240 2.26 8.39 14.39
N ALA A 241 1.29 7.50 14.56
CA ALA A 241 1.32 6.42 15.52
C ALA A 241 0.37 5.29 15.13
N PHE A 242 0.50 4.14 15.79
CA PHE A 242 -0.51 3.08 15.81
C PHE A 242 -1.13 3.00 17.22
N GLU A 243 -1.16 1.82 17.84
CA GLU A 243 -1.67 1.63 19.21
C GLU A 243 -0.95 2.45 20.28
N GLU A 244 0.28 2.92 20.02
CA GLU A 244 1.04 3.77 20.95
C GLU A 244 0.29 5.05 21.29
N THR A 245 -0.65 5.49 20.45
CA THR A 245 -1.56 6.60 20.71
C THR A 245 -2.20 6.52 22.11
N LYS A 246 -2.57 5.31 22.57
CA LYS A 246 -3.13 5.06 23.90
C LYS A 246 -2.18 5.43 25.05
N LYS A 247 -0.87 5.47 24.80
CA LYS A 247 0.18 5.89 25.74
C LYS A 247 0.63 7.34 25.51
N LEU A 248 0.78 7.74 24.25
CA LEU A 248 1.29 9.07 23.87
C LEU A 248 0.33 10.18 24.29
N ILE A 249 -0.98 10.02 24.08
CA ILE A 249 -1.94 11.08 24.38
C ILE A 249 -2.02 11.39 25.89
N PRO A 250 -2.12 10.41 26.80
CA PRO A 250 -2.08 10.68 28.24
C PRO A 250 -0.77 11.35 28.68
N GLN A 251 0.36 10.97 28.07
CA GLN A 251 1.66 11.58 28.37
C GLN A 251 1.74 13.04 27.88
N LEU A 252 1.24 13.32 26.67
CA LEU A 252 1.10 14.69 26.16
C LEU A 252 0.20 15.53 27.08
N ILE A 253 -0.95 14.99 27.52
CA ILE A 253 -1.84 15.66 28.47
C ILE A 253 -1.10 15.98 29.78
N ALA A 254 -0.37 15.01 30.35
CA ALA A 254 0.40 15.18 31.58
C ALA A 254 1.51 16.24 31.44
N ALA A 255 2.17 16.30 30.27
CA ALA A 255 3.17 17.32 29.94
C ALA A 255 2.56 18.69 29.59
N GLY A 256 1.23 18.81 29.57
CA GLY A 256 0.54 20.06 29.23
C GLY A 256 0.47 20.36 27.72
N ALA A 257 0.75 19.36 26.88
CA ALA A 257 0.74 19.41 25.42
C ALA A 257 -0.34 18.50 24.79
N GLY A 258 -1.37 18.13 25.56
CA GLY A 258 -2.50 17.32 25.05
C GLY A 258 -3.54 18.15 24.29
N PRO A 259 -4.55 17.48 23.68
CA PRO A 259 -5.49 18.10 22.73
C PRO A 259 -6.21 19.36 23.22
N ALA A 260 -6.48 19.46 24.52
CA ALA A 260 -7.14 20.63 25.12
C ALA A 260 -6.27 21.91 25.16
N LYS A 261 -4.94 21.76 25.07
CA LYS A 261 -3.97 22.87 25.13
C LYS A 261 -3.19 23.04 23.83
N LEU A 262 -2.87 21.93 23.16
CA LEU A 262 -2.18 21.88 21.89
C LEU A 262 -3.06 21.09 20.91
N PRO A 263 -3.72 21.76 19.94
CA PRO A 263 -4.52 21.10 18.91
C PRO A 263 -3.76 19.93 18.30
N THR A 264 -4.37 18.75 18.38
CA THR A 264 -3.76 17.48 18.00
C THR A 264 -4.41 16.95 16.73
N TYR A 265 -3.60 16.43 15.83
CA TYR A 265 -4.01 15.84 14.56
C TYR A 265 -3.47 14.41 14.47
N PHE A 266 -4.34 13.50 14.06
CA PHE A 266 -4.05 12.08 13.83
C PHE A 266 -3.92 11.81 12.33
N VAL A 267 -3.46 10.62 12.01
CA VAL A 267 -3.34 10.08 10.66
C VAL A 267 -4.02 8.72 10.65
N ASP A 268 -3.92 8.01 9.53
CA ASP A 268 -4.61 6.75 9.28
C ASP A 268 -4.23 5.68 10.30
N GLY A 269 -2.94 5.57 10.63
CA GLY A 269 -2.43 4.59 11.59
C GLY A 269 -3.05 4.67 12.99
N ASN A 270 -3.56 5.83 13.39
CA ASN A 270 -4.17 6.05 14.71
C ASN A 270 -5.59 6.60 14.67
N LEU A 271 -6.29 6.49 13.54
CA LEU A 271 -7.70 6.81 13.45
C LEU A 271 -8.56 5.61 13.85
N SER A 272 -8.82 5.44 15.15
CA SER A 272 -9.57 4.29 15.70
C SER A 272 -10.63 4.70 16.73
N ASP A 273 -11.54 3.78 17.09
CA ASP A 273 -12.49 3.99 18.18
C ASP A 273 -11.78 3.86 19.54
N TYR A 274 -11.51 5.01 20.15
CA TYR A 274 -10.89 5.10 21.47
C TYR A 274 -11.89 5.35 22.61
N SER A 275 -13.19 5.09 22.40
CA SER A 275 -14.24 5.30 23.42
C SER A 275 -14.04 4.51 24.70
N LYS A 276 -13.22 3.46 24.66
CA LYS A 276 -12.83 2.65 25.83
C LYS A 276 -11.47 3.03 26.40
N ASP A 277 -10.67 3.79 25.67
CA ASP A 277 -9.28 4.13 26.03
C ASP A 277 -9.17 5.53 26.63
N PHE A 278 -10.00 6.48 26.18
CA PHE A 278 -9.96 7.88 26.63
C PHE A 278 -11.20 8.31 27.39
N THR A 279 -11.01 9.24 28.31
CA THR A 279 -12.11 9.84 29.06
C THR A 279 -12.88 10.84 28.21
N LYS A 280 -14.15 11.08 28.58
CA LYS A 280 -15.07 11.91 27.81
C LYS A 280 -14.48 13.32 27.60
N GLY A 281 -14.34 13.70 26.33
CA GLY A 281 -13.87 15.01 25.90
C GLY A 281 -12.36 15.12 25.68
N GLU A 282 -11.55 14.10 26.03
CA GLU A 282 -10.08 14.15 25.85
C GLU A 282 -9.67 14.29 24.40
N LEU A 283 -10.37 13.63 23.47
CA LEU A 283 -10.13 13.75 22.03
C LEU A 283 -11.08 14.73 21.32
N LYS A 284 -11.93 15.47 22.04
CA LYS A 284 -12.93 16.33 21.37
C LYS A 284 -12.24 17.32 20.44
N GLY A 285 -12.56 17.26 19.16
CA GLY A 285 -12.03 18.19 18.15
C GLY A 285 -10.67 17.81 17.60
N VAL A 286 -10.06 16.71 18.05
CA VAL A 286 -8.94 16.09 17.32
C VAL A 286 -9.44 15.73 15.93
N LYS A 287 -8.66 16.07 14.92
CA LYS A 287 -8.93 15.71 13.52
C LYS A 287 -7.93 14.66 13.07
N GLY A 288 -8.24 13.93 12.01
CA GLY A 288 -7.24 13.09 11.37
C GLY A 288 -7.51 12.83 9.90
N THR A 289 -6.51 12.31 9.21
CA THR A 289 -6.60 11.89 7.80
C THR A 289 -6.65 10.37 7.72
N LEU A 290 -7.33 9.84 6.70
CA LEU A 290 -7.31 8.43 6.34
C LEU A 290 -7.37 8.34 4.81
N PRO A 291 -6.41 7.67 4.15
CA PRO A 291 -6.48 7.34 2.75
C PRO A 291 -7.72 6.55 2.38
N GLY A 292 -8.22 6.79 1.17
CA GLY A 292 -9.40 6.12 0.64
C GLY A 292 -10.61 7.03 0.50
N ALA A 293 -11.50 6.64 -0.43
CA ALA A 293 -12.80 7.26 -0.60
C ALA A 293 -13.78 6.91 0.53
N GLU A 294 -14.95 7.55 0.53
CA GLU A 294 -16.00 7.19 1.48
C GLU A 294 -16.53 5.78 1.20
N THR A 295 -16.42 4.90 2.20
CA THR A 295 -17.11 3.61 2.16
C THR A 295 -18.63 3.82 2.22
N THR A 296 -19.29 3.61 1.08
CA THR A 296 -20.74 3.84 0.91
C THR A 296 -21.60 2.83 1.69
N GLY A 297 -22.89 3.16 1.90
CA GLY A 297 -23.82 2.32 2.65
C GLY A 297 -23.99 0.90 2.08
N ASP A 298 -24.15 0.79 0.76
CA ASP A 298 -24.35 -0.49 0.08
C ASP A 298 -23.12 -1.42 0.24
N PHE A 299 -21.91 -0.85 0.12
CA PHE A 299 -20.69 -1.63 0.30
C PHE A 299 -20.50 -2.06 1.76
N LYS A 300 -20.82 -1.18 2.74
CA LYS A 300 -20.84 -1.57 4.16
C LYS A 300 -21.80 -2.73 4.43
N GLU A 301 -22.99 -2.73 3.81
CA GLU A 301 -23.95 -3.82 3.95
C GLU A 301 -23.44 -5.13 3.33
N GLN A 302 -22.66 -5.08 2.25
CA GLN A 302 -22.00 -6.26 1.68
C GLN A 302 -20.92 -6.80 2.62
N LEU A 303 -20.05 -5.93 3.12
CA LEU A 303 -19.01 -6.31 4.08
C LEU A 303 -19.60 -6.92 5.37
N LEU A 304 -20.70 -6.39 5.88
CA LEU A 304 -21.40 -6.93 7.05
C LEU A 304 -22.04 -8.30 6.81
N LYS A 305 -22.26 -8.72 5.55
CA LYS A 305 -22.66 -10.10 5.24
C LYS A 305 -21.48 -11.07 5.33
N VAL A 306 -20.27 -10.59 5.08
CA VAL A 306 -19.02 -11.36 5.23
C VAL A 306 -18.62 -11.44 6.70
N ASP A 307 -18.51 -10.29 7.38
CA ASP A 307 -18.30 -10.23 8.83
C ASP A 307 -19.33 -9.31 9.51
N PRO A 308 -20.38 -9.89 10.15
CA PRO A 308 -21.39 -9.13 10.88
C PRO A 308 -20.88 -8.35 12.10
N LYS A 309 -19.62 -8.54 12.50
CA LYS A 309 -19.01 -7.86 13.65
C LYS A 309 -18.19 -6.64 13.27
N LEU A 310 -18.07 -6.31 11.98
CA LEU A 310 -17.32 -5.14 11.54
C LEU A 310 -17.83 -3.86 12.21
N ALA A 311 -16.89 -3.17 12.83
CA ALA A 311 -17.09 -1.84 13.42
C ALA A 311 -16.22 -0.78 12.71
N ASP A 312 -15.20 -1.23 12.00
CA ASP A 312 -14.29 -0.44 11.18
C ASP A 312 -14.44 -0.88 9.71
N TYR A 313 -14.09 0.00 8.78
CA TYR A 313 -14.19 -0.21 7.33
C TYR A 313 -12.96 0.31 6.58
N SER A 314 -11.94 0.78 7.30
CA SER A 314 -10.70 1.31 6.74
C SER A 314 -10.02 0.23 5.91
N TYR A 315 -9.56 0.59 4.71
CA TYR A 315 -8.85 -0.29 3.78
C TYR A 315 -9.64 -1.52 3.28
N ALA A 316 -10.94 -1.63 3.58
CA ALA A 316 -11.79 -2.70 3.06
C ALA A 316 -12.03 -2.57 1.55
N ALA A 317 -12.19 -1.35 1.06
CA ALA A 317 -12.41 -1.08 -0.36
C ALA A 317 -11.12 -1.34 -1.17
N GLU A 318 -9.99 -0.93 -0.60
CA GLU A 318 -8.65 -1.10 -1.14
C GLU A 318 -8.25 -2.58 -1.21
N SER A 319 -8.62 -3.37 -0.19
CA SER A 319 -8.43 -4.84 -0.18
C SER A 319 -9.33 -5.55 -1.18
N TYR A 320 -10.57 -5.09 -1.32
CA TYR A 320 -11.50 -5.59 -2.34
C TYR A 320 -10.92 -5.33 -3.74
N ASP A 321 -10.52 -4.09 -4.03
CA ASP A 321 -10.01 -3.72 -5.36
C ASP A 321 -8.68 -4.38 -5.69
N ALA A 322 -7.73 -4.49 -4.75
CA ALA A 322 -6.48 -5.22 -4.97
C ALA A 322 -6.74 -6.67 -5.40
N THR A 323 -7.75 -7.31 -4.78
CA THR A 323 -8.16 -8.68 -5.11
C THR A 323 -8.84 -8.75 -6.48
N ILE A 324 -9.73 -7.81 -6.82
CA ILE A 324 -10.41 -7.76 -8.12
C ILE A 324 -9.43 -7.49 -9.26
N VAL A 325 -8.54 -6.51 -9.10
CA VAL A 325 -7.52 -6.15 -10.10
C VAL A 325 -6.61 -7.35 -10.36
N SER A 326 -6.17 -8.05 -9.31
CA SER A 326 -5.36 -9.28 -9.46
C SER A 326 -6.06 -10.36 -10.29
N ALA A 327 -7.37 -10.54 -10.07
CA ALA A 327 -8.16 -11.52 -10.81
C ALA A 327 -8.45 -11.08 -12.27
N LEU A 328 -8.70 -9.79 -12.51
CA LEU A 328 -8.87 -9.25 -13.86
C LEU A 328 -7.57 -9.32 -14.67
N ALA A 329 -6.44 -9.00 -14.06
CA ALA A 329 -5.12 -9.13 -14.68
C ALA A 329 -4.82 -10.58 -15.06
N ALA A 330 -5.16 -11.55 -14.21
CA ALA A 330 -5.02 -12.97 -14.54
C ALA A 330 -5.92 -13.41 -15.73
N VAL A 331 -7.13 -12.86 -15.84
CA VAL A 331 -8.02 -13.11 -16.98
C VAL A 331 -7.46 -12.48 -18.25
N GLN A 332 -7.00 -11.22 -18.18
CA GLN A 332 -6.39 -10.50 -19.30
C GLN A 332 -5.14 -11.22 -19.82
N ALA A 333 -4.29 -11.71 -18.91
CA ALA A 333 -3.08 -12.45 -19.23
C ALA A 333 -3.33 -13.88 -19.75
N ASP A 334 -4.56 -14.41 -19.62
CA ASP A 334 -4.88 -15.84 -19.79
C ASP A 334 -3.91 -16.74 -18.98
N SER A 335 -3.55 -16.30 -17.77
CA SER A 335 -2.51 -16.89 -16.94
C SER A 335 -2.64 -16.47 -15.47
N ASP A 336 -2.46 -17.41 -14.56
CA ASP A 336 -2.39 -17.17 -13.11
C ASP A 336 -0.97 -16.90 -12.61
N ALA A 337 0.07 -17.01 -13.45
CA ALA A 337 1.44 -16.74 -13.00
C ALA A 337 1.64 -15.27 -12.58
N GLY A 338 2.21 -15.04 -11.38
CA GLY A 338 2.42 -13.68 -10.84
C GLY A 338 3.15 -12.72 -11.79
N GLU A 339 4.21 -13.16 -12.47
CA GLU A 339 4.91 -12.36 -13.50
C GLU A 339 3.97 -11.92 -14.65
N ALA A 340 3.04 -12.78 -15.08
CA ALA A 340 2.08 -12.45 -16.14
C ALA A 340 0.94 -11.57 -15.63
N ILE A 341 0.50 -11.77 -14.39
CA ILE A 341 -0.49 -10.91 -13.73
C ILE A 341 0.06 -9.49 -13.62
N ALA A 342 1.30 -9.34 -13.15
CA ALA A 342 1.94 -8.04 -12.95
C ALA A 342 2.05 -7.20 -14.24
N GLU A 343 2.30 -7.85 -15.38
CA GLU A 343 2.38 -7.16 -16.68
C GLU A 343 1.06 -6.47 -17.08
N GLU A 344 -0.08 -6.95 -16.59
CA GLU A 344 -1.40 -6.42 -16.98
C GLU A 344 -1.97 -5.41 -15.97
N ILE A 345 -1.54 -5.44 -14.69
CA ILE A 345 -2.18 -4.69 -13.60
C ILE A 345 -2.35 -3.20 -13.90
N VAL A 346 -1.32 -2.53 -14.44
CA VAL A 346 -1.37 -1.09 -14.76
C VAL A 346 -2.34 -0.84 -15.91
N ASP A 347 -2.23 -1.61 -16.99
CA ASP A 347 -2.98 -1.38 -18.23
C ASP A 347 -4.49 -1.61 -18.03
N ILE A 348 -4.91 -2.57 -17.21
CA ILE A 348 -6.34 -2.82 -16.94
C ILE A 348 -7.01 -1.76 -16.05
N THR A 349 -6.25 -0.78 -15.57
CA THR A 349 -6.72 0.26 -14.65
C THR A 349 -6.64 1.67 -15.22
N THR A 350 -6.26 1.81 -16.49
CA THR A 350 -6.09 3.12 -17.12
C THR A 350 -6.51 3.11 -18.60
N GLY A 351 -7.12 4.20 -19.08
CA GLY A 351 -7.26 4.51 -20.52
C GLY A 351 -8.22 3.66 -21.37
N GLY A 352 -8.72 2.54 -20.84
CA GLY A 352 -9.70 1.65 -21.48
C GLY A 352 -11.18 2.02 -21.29
N GLU A 353 -12.07 1.07 -21.58
CA GLU A 353 -13.51 1.20 -21.32
C GLU A 353 -13.81 0.97 -19.84
N LYS A 354 -14.37 1.99 -19.17
CA LYS A 354 -14.68 1.95 -17.73
C LYS A 354 -15.61 0.79 -17.37
N CYS A 355 -15.25 0.04 -16.32
CA CYS A 355 -16.07 -1.01 -15.73
C CYS A 355 -15.86 -1.06 -14.20
N GLU A 356 -16.90 -1.42 -13.45
CA GLU A 356 -16.89 -1.30 -11.97
C GLU A 356 -17.05 -2.66 -11.26
N THR A 357 -17.41 -3.71 -11.98
CA THR A 357 -17.61 -5.05 -11.42
C THR A 357 -16.80 -6.07 -12.17
N TYR A 358 -16.32 -7.11 -11.47
CA TYR A 358 -15.55 -8.19 -12.07
C TYR A 358 -16.25 -8.78 -13.30
N ALA A 359 -17.55 -9.11 -13.18
CA ALA A 359 -18.31 -9.71 -14.27
C ALA A 359 -18.44 -8.80 -15.50
N ASP A 360 -18.64 -7.49 -15.30
CA ASP A 360 -18.73 -6.53 -16.40
C ASP A 360 -17.37 -6.35 -17.09
N CYS A 361 -16.29 -6.28 -16.30
CA CYS A 361 -14.93 -6.17 -16.82
C CYS A 361 -14.49 -7.42 -17.60
N VAL A 362 -14.73 -8.62 -17.08
CA VAL A 362 -14.42 -9.89 -17.78
C VAL A 362 -15.13 -9.93 -19.13
N LYS A 363 -16.39 -9.51 -19.20
CA LYS A 363 -17.12 -9.47 -20.47
C LYS A 363 -16.46 -8.53 -21.49
N LEU A 364 -15.95 -7.39 -21.06
CA LEU A 364 -15.22 -6.47 -21.96
C LEU A 364 -13.90 -7.10 -22.45
N ILE A 365 -13.17 -7.77 -21.56
CA ILE A 365 -11.95 -8.52 -21.92
C ILE A 365 -12.27 -9.61 -22.95
N GLU A 366 -13.33 -10.39 -22.73
CA GLU A 366 -13.79 -11.45 -23.66
C GLU A 366 -14.23 -10.89 -25.03
N ASP A 367 -14.80 -9.68 -25.04
CA ASP A 367 -15.13 -8.94 -26.27
C ASP A 367 -13.89 -8.34 -26.95
N GLY A 368 -12.68 -8.53 -26.39
CA GLY A 368 -11.41 -8.06 -26.92
C GLY A 368 -11.19 -6.55 -26.75
N LYS A 369 -11.76 -5.96 -25.70
CA LYS A 369 -11.62 -4.55 -25.38
C LYS A 369 -10.64 -4.34 -24.24
N ASP A 370 -9.90 -3.25 -24.32
CA ASP A 370 -9.11 -2.73 -23.21
C ASP A 370 -10.07 -2.18 -22.13
N ILE A 371 -9.84 -2.55 -20.87
CA ILE A 371 -10.69 -2.14 -19.75
C ILE A 371 -10.00 -1.06 -18.91
N ASP A 372 -10.81 -0.36 -18.13
CA ASP A 372 -10.36 0.59 -17.12
C ASP A 372 -11.20 0.33 -15.86
N TYR A 373 -10.67 -0.50 -14.96
CA TYR A 373 -11.36 -0.86 -13.73
C TYR A 373 -11.40 0.33 -12.75
N ASP A 374 -12.61 0.73 -12.35
CA ASP A 374 -12.85 1.80 -11.38
C ASP A 374 -13.71 1.27 -10.23
N GLY A 375 -13.03 0.98 -9.12
CA GLY A 375 -13.51 0.08 -8.07
C GLY A 375 -14.21 0.75 -6.90
N LYS A 376 -14.14 0.09 -5.74
CA LYS A 376 -14.79 0.54 -4.49
C LYS A 376 -14.01 1.63 -3.75
N SER A 377 -12.69 1.67 -3.88
CA SER A 377 -11.80 2.60 -3.18
C SER A 377 -11.61 3.94 -3.90
N GLY A 378 -12.20 4.07 -5.09
CA GLY A 378 -12.11 5.24 -5.96
C GLY A 378 -11.38 4.90 -7.25
N PRO A 379 -10.88 5.91 -7.99
CA PRO A 379 -10.09 5.67 -9.19
C PRO A 379 -8.87 4.81 -8.84
N ILE A 380 -8.79 3.62 -9.42
CA ILE A 380 -7.64 2.70 -9.25
C ILE A 380 -6.62 2.96 -10.33
N GLU A 381 -6.37 4.23 -10.69
CA GLU A 381 -5.47 4.60 -11.79
C GLU A 381 -4.01 4.38 -11.36
N LEU A 382 -3.49 3.16 -11.52
CA LEU A 382 -2.14 2.82 -11.11
C LEU A 382 -1.11 3.38 -12.09
N GLY A 383 -0.03 3.94 -11.54
CA GLY A 383 1.02 4.59 -12.30
C GLY A 383 2.23 3.72 -12.54
N GLU A 384 3.29 4.34 -13.06
CA GLU A 384 4.55 3.67 -13.40
C GLU A 384 5.22 3.00 -12.20
N THR A 385 4.94 3.38 -10.95
CA THR A 385 5.49 2.78 -9.72
C THR A 385 4.64 1.63 -9.17
N GLY A 386 3.46 1.37 -9.73
CA GLY A 386 2.47 0.44 -9.17
C GLY A 386 1.61 1.02 -8.04
N SER A 387 1.74 2.33 -7.78
CA SER A 387 0.92 3.10 -6.84
C SER A 387 -0.20 3.87 -7.56
N PRO A 388 -1.31 4.23 -6.87
CA PRO A 388 -2.34 5.08 -7.45
C PRO A 388 -1.79 6.47 -7.79
N THR A 389 -2.14 6.99 -8.96
CA THR A 389 -1.78 8.35 -9.43
C THR A 389 -2.81 9.40 -9.01
N ALA A 390 -4.00 8.96 -8.61
CA ALA A 390 -5.04 9.80 -8.05
C ALA A 390 -5.80 9.01 -6.99
N ALA A 391 -6.21 9.69 -5.91
CA ALA A 391 -6.98 9.07 -4.84
C ALA A 391 -7.76 10.11 -4.04
N SER A 392 -8.49 9.64 -3.04
CA SER A 392 -9.13 10.48 -2.03
C SER A 392 -8.47 10.30 -0.67
N ILE A 393 -8.41 11.37 0.11
CA ILE A 393 -8.08 11.36 1.54
C ILE A 393 -9.30 11.87 2.31
N GLY A 394 -9.83 11.05 3.21
CA GLY A 394 -10.87 11.46 4.15
C GLY A 394 -10.29 12.26 5.31
N ILE A 395 -10.98 13.33 5.70
CA ILE A 395 -10.72 14.09 6.93
C ILE A 395 -11.81 13.77 7.93
N TYR A 396 -11.42 13.39 9.13
CA TYR A 396 -12.29 12.94 10.20
C TYR A 396 -12.13 13.80 11.44
N GLN A 397 -13.13 13.81 12.31
CA GLN A 397 -13.07 14.54 13.57
C GLN A 397 -13.68 13.74 14.73
N TYR A 398 -12.97 13.73 15.85
CA TYR A 398 -13.40 13.09 17.09
C TYR A 398 -14.42 13.93 17.85
N ASN A 399 -15.44 13.24 18.36
CA ASN A 399 -16.47 13.80 19.24
C ASN A 399 -16.11 13.63 20.72
N ASP A 400 -17.01 14.04 21.63
CA ASP A 400 -16.80 13.95 23.07
C ASP A 400 -16.65 12.52 23.62
N LYS A 401 -17.00 11.49 22.85
CA LYS A 401 -16.91 10.07 23.24
C LYS A 401 -15.68 9.38 22.68
N ALA A 402 -14.72 10.13 22.12
CA ALA A 402 -13.52 9.55 21.50
C ALA A 402 -13.83 8.57 20.35
N THR A 403 -14.98 8.77 19.67
CA THR A 403 -15.25 8.20 18.34
C THR A 403 -15.16 9.30 17.29
N TYR A 404 -14.87 8.95 16.05
CA TYR A 404 -14.72 9.90 14.94
C TYR A 404 -15.81 9.73 13.88
N ALA A 405 -15.97 10.74 13.04
CA ALA A 405 -16.87 10.73 11.88
C ALA A 405 -16.24 11.54 10.73
N PRO A 406 -16.56 11.21 9.46
CA PRO A 406 -16.05 11.97 8.33
C PRO A 406 -16.57 13.40 8.35
N VAL A 407 -15.69 14.34 7.97
CA VAL A 407 -15.97 15.77 7.81
C VAL A 407 -16.04 16.13 6.34
N LYS A 408 -15.05 15.70 5.56
CA LYS A 408 -14.96 15.90 4.11
C LYS A 408 -13.97 14.89 3.51
N TYR A 409 -14.07 14.67 2.20
CA TYR A 409 -13.09 13.91 1.42
C TYR A 409 -12.42 14.85 0.41
N ILE A 410 -11.11 14.71 0.25
CA ILE A 410 -10.29 15.51 -0.65
C ILE A 410 -9.74 14.57 -1.72
N ALA A 411 -10.15 14.76 -2.97
CA ALA A 411 -9.52 14.10 -4.10
C ALA A 411 -8.26 14.87 -4.51
N GLY A 412 -7.23 14.15 -4.94
CA GLY A 412 -5.99 14.73 -5.44
C GLY A 412 -5.19 13.74 -6.28
N GLU A 413 -4.29 14.30 -7.09
CA GLU A 413 -3.24 13.55 -7.78
C GLU A 413 -2.05 13.37 -6.82
N VAL A 414 -1.32 12.27 -6.99
CA VAL A 414 -0.12 11.91 -6.22
C VAL A 414 1.13 12.50 -6.88
#